data_AF-A0A3A8HBF3-F1
#
_entry.id   AF-A0A3A8HBF3-F1
#
_cell.length_a   1.000
_cell.length_b   1.000
_cell.length_c   1.000
_cell.angle_alpha   90.00
_cell.angle_beta   90.00
_cell.angle_gamma   90.00
#
_symmetry.space_group_name_H-M   'P 1'
#
loop_
_entity.id
_entity.type
_entity.pdbx_description
1 polymer ?
#
loop_
_entity_poly.entity_id
_entity_poly.type
_entity_poly.pdbx_seq_one_letter_code
_entity_poly.pdbx_strand_id
1 'polypeptide(L)'
;MNSTYQADAFGPIELRSDGEHLVGTAPAGGPCQRPVAEQILTGDFQGNVFLGELTLCQTGDTCTPSRSFPVMLVYNVEERALGGVVKLEDSCDSPALPKNRMLVLRATEQGAALTPTLTPASAQAPEQRQAQAPVPPPPSGGAAQIAAQRRLEPLDAAATLKLGQSMLASQNAIGASQQFQLVLSQEKEKNNAWALTGMGVSHYLRKQQPEALKYLEQARSVGPGPARAEAWFWMACVKRAAQETRVAQEALRRALTEGWSPPEGNALVERELQQFAKEGAVYEAQLKLARGRKRVQGRDPQGAGSASP
;
A
#
# COMPACT_ATOMS: atom_id res chain seq x y z
N MET A 1 24.12 -1.12 -2.04
CA MET A 1 24.03 -0.20 -3.22
C MET A 1 23.56 1.17 -2.74
N ASN A 2 23.92 2.26 -3.43
CA ASN A 2 23.63 3.64 -3.01
C ASN A 2 22.37 4.16 -3.72
N SER A 3 21.50 4.86 -3.00
CA SER A 3 20.25 5.42 -3.53
C SER A 3 19.95 6.77 -2.91
N THR A 4 19.46 7.71 -3.70
CA THR A 4 19.11 9.05 -3.22
C THR A 4 17.64 9.07 -2.81
N TYR A 5 17.39 9.58 -1.60
CA TYR A 5 16.06 9.83 -1.06
C TYR A 5 15.91 11.32 -0.85
N GLN A 6 14.75 11.87 -1.18
CA GLN A 6 14.39 13.23 -0.80
C GLN A 6 13.77 13.17 0.59
N ALA A 7 14.37 13.89 1.52
CA ALA A 7 13.80 14.09 2.84
C ALA A 7 13.20 15.49 2.91
N ASP A 8 11.94 15.59 3.31
CA ASP A 8 11.13 16.82 3.13
C ASP A 8 11.84 18.08 3.66
N ALA A 9 12.39 18.02 4.88
CA ALA A 9 13.15 19.11 5.47
C ALA A 9 14.67 18.96 5.31
N PHE A 10 15.19 17.74 5.17
CA PHE A 10 16.62 17.43 5.17
C PHE A 10 17.34 17.68 3.83
N GLY A 11 16.59 17.79 2.74
CA GLY A 11 17.15 17.76 1.40
C GLY A 11 17.46 16.32 0.94
N PRO A 12 18.29 16.14 -0.09
CA PRO A 12 18.65 14.82 -0.56
C PRO A 12 19.52 14.09 0.48
N ILE A 13 19.20 12.84 0.77
CA ILE A 13 19.97 11.92 1.62
C ILE A 13 20.35 10.70 0.79
N GLU A 14 21.61 10.30 0.83
CA GLU A 14 22.02 9.01 0.26
C GLU A 14 21.76 7.90 1.27
N LEU A 15 20.87 6.97 0.93
CA LEU A 15 20.68 5.73 1.68
C LEU A 15 21.47 4.59 1.02
N ARG A 16 22.23 3.87 1.85
CA ARG A 16 23.00 2.67 1.50
C ARG A 16 22.53 1.53 2.38
N SER A 17 22.33 0.37 1.79
CA SER A 17 21.99 -0.84 2.55
C SER A 17 22.99 -1.96 2.31
N ASP A 18 23.13 -2.78 3.35
CA ASP A 18 23.80 -4.07 3.36
C ASP A 18 22.93 -5.08 4.11
N GLY A 19 22.24 -5.95 3.38
CA GLY A 19 21.21 -6.82 3.95
C GLY A 19 20.07 -6.03 4.61
N GLU A 20 19.84 -6.30 5.90
CA GLU A 20 18.86 -5.59 6.74
C GLU A 20 19.40 -4.26 7.30
N HIS A 21 20.70 -4.03 7.23
CA HIS A 21 21.35 -2.83 7.73
C HIS A 21 21.20 -1.67 6.75
N LEU A 22 20.82 -0.49 7.25
CA LEU A 22 20.63 0.73 6.47
C LEU A 22 21.42 1.88 7.08
N VAL A 23 22.22 2.55 6.24
CA VAL A 23 22.98 3.75 6.57
C VAL A 23 22.52 4.90 5.70
N GLY A 24 22.31 6.07 6.28
CA GLY A 24 21.97 7.29 5.57
C GLY A 24 23.02 8.38 5.74
N THR A 25 23.45 8.98 4.63
CA THR A 25 24.44 10.05 4.56
C THR A 25 23.80 11.32 4.02
N ALA A 26 23.84 12.40 4.79
CA ALA A 26 23.46 13.73 4.31
C ALA A 26 24.66 14.41 3.62
N PRO A 27 24.44 15.17 2.54
CA PRO A 27 25.49 15.95 1.90
C PRO A 27 25.93 17.12 2.78
N ALA A 28 27.06 17.73 2.42
CA ALA A 28 27.48 19.01 2.97
C ALA A 28 26.42 20.10 2.73
N GLY A 29 26.30 21.04 3.67
CA GLY A 29 25.28 22.09 3.67
C GLY A 29 23.95 21.64 4.28
N GLY A 30 22.85 22.02 3.61
CA GLY A 30 21.48 21.76 4.07
C GLY A 30 21.07 22.58 5.30
N PRO A 31 19.92 22.27 5.92
CA PRO A 31 19.39 23.02 7.06
C PRO A 31 20.30 23.03 8.29
N CYS A 32 21.16 22.01 8.43
CA CYS A 32 22.14 21.92 9.50
C CYS A 32 23.51 22.54 9.15
N GLN A 33 23.66 23.15 7.97
CA GLN A 33 24.90 23.78 7.49
C GLN A 33 26.15 22.91 7.70
N ARG A 34 26.08 21.62 7.31
CA ARG A 34 27.17 20.67 7.54
C ARG A 34 28.42 21.02 6.74
N PRO A 35 29.63 20.94 7.31
CA PRO A 35 30.86 21.27 6.59
C PRO A 35 31.22 20.22 5.53
N VAL A 36 30.89 18.95 5.78
CA VAL A 36 31.14 17.81 4.90
C VAL A 36 29.92 16.89 4.86
N ALA A 37 29.92 15.91 3.95
CA ALA A 37 28.90 14.87 3.95
C ALA A 37 29.10 13.96 5.17
N GLU A 38 28.03 13.70 5.92
CA GLU A 38 28.08 13.00 7.20
C GLU A 38 27.01 11.90 7.27
N GLN A 39 27.36 10.79 7.93
CA GLN A 39 26.40 9.76 8.29
C GLN A 39 25.45 10.29 9.36
N ILE A 40 24.16 10.27 9.05
CA ILE A 40 23.11 10.79 9.94
C ILE A 40 22.08 9.73 10.31
N LEU A 41 22.04 8.58 9.63
CA LEU A 41 21.09 7.51 9.93
C LEU A 41 21.83 6.18 9.93
N THR A 42 21.54 5.31 10.91
CA THR A 42 22.06 3.94 10.94
C THR A 42 21.12 3.04 11.73
N GLY A 43 20.95 1.79 11.30
CA GLY A 43 20.11 0.82 11.99
C GLY A 43 19.70 -0.33 11.10
N ASP A 44 18.70 -1.08 11.54
CA ASP A 44 18.32 -2.34 10.91
C ASP A 44 16.81 -2.38 10.63
N PHE A 45 16.45 -3.06 9.55
CA PHE A 45 15.06 -3.39 9.25
C PHE A 45 14.63 -4.66 9.97
N GLN A 46 13.51 -4.56 10.68
CA GLN A 46 12.71 -5.70 11.14
C GLN A 46 11.38 -5.69 10.39
N GLY A 47 11.32 -6.43 9.28
CA GLY A 47 10.16 -6.36 8.40
C GLY A 47 10.04 -4.97 7.76
N ASN A 48 8.89 -4.29 7.92
CA ASN A 48 8.67 -2.94 7.37
C ASN A 48 9.03 -1.82 8.35
N VAL A 49 9.60 -2.16 9.49
CA VAL A 49 9.99 -1.19 10.52
C VAL A 49 11.50 -1.11 10.54
N PHE A 50 12.04 0.09 10.37
CA PHE A 50 13.43 0.41 10.61
C PHE A 50 13.58 0.86 12.07
N LEU A 51 14.52 0.27 12.77
CA LEU A 51 14.91 0.63 14.13
C LEU A 51 16.37 1.05 14.10
N GLY A 52 16.66 2.25 14.58
CA GLY A 52 18.01 2.78 14.50
C GLY A 52 18.17 4.13 15.18
N GLU A 53 19.25 4.80 14.82
CA GLU A 53 19.63 6.10 15.34
C GLU A 53 19.66 7.14 14.21
N LEU A 54 19.16 8.33 14.50
CA LEU A 54 19.17 9.50 13.63
C LEU A 54 19.91 10.65 14.31
N THR A 55 20.97 11.14 13.69
CA THR A 55 21.74 12.31 14.14
C THR A 55 21.17 13.60 13.56
N LEU A 56 20.71 14.49 14.45
CA LEU A 56 20.10 15.77 14.12
C LEU A 56 20.93 16.90 14.71
N CYS A 57 21.01 18.02 13.97
CA CYS A 57 21.40 19.28 14.58
C CYS A 57 20.24 19.85 15.39
N GLN A 58 20.53 20.52 16.50
CA GLN A 58 19.51 21.12 17.36
C GLN A 58 19.71 22.62 17.56
N THR A 59 18.61 23.32 17.79
CA THR A 59 18.57 24.74 18.15
C THR A 59 17.76 24.93 19.43
N GLY A 60 18.26 25.75 20.36
CA GLY A 60 17.65 26.08 21.65
C GLY A 60 18.72 26.34 22.71
N ASP A 61 18.41 27.13 23.73
CA ASP A 61 19.40 27.66 24.69
C ASP A 61 20.15 26.58 25.49
N THR A 62 19.53 25.42 25.67
CA THR A 62 20.07 24.29 26.45
C THR A 62 20.39 23.06 25.58
N CYS A 63 20.27 23.19 24.26
CA CYS A 63 20.32 22.04 23.35
C CYS A 63 21.75 21.75 22.91
N THR A 64 22.14 20.48 22.90
CA THR A 64 23.40 20.07 22.29
C THR A 64 23.34 20.30 20.78
N PRO A 65 24.32 21.00 20.16
CA PRO A 65 24.25 21.38 18.75
C PRO A 65 24.04 20.21 17.77
N SER A 66 24.50 19.00 18.12
CA SER A 66 24.29 17.77 17.36
C SER A 66 24.07 16.60 18.32
N ARG A 67 23.04 15.80 18.08
CA ARG A 67 22.68 14.65 18.93
C ARG A 67 22.01 13.53 18.13
N SER A 68 22.28 12.29 18.52
CA SER A 68 21.61 11.10 17.96
C SER A 68 20.37 10.73 18.78
N PHE A 69 19.32 10.35 18.07
CA PHE A 69 18.03 9.98 18.62
C PHE A 69 17.63 8.59 18.14
N PRO A 70 17.12 7.72 19.04
CA PRO A 70 16.51 6.48 18.62
C PRO A 70 15.26 6.80 17.80
N VAL A 71 15.16 6.18 16.64
CA VAL A 71 14.05 6.35 15.71
C VAL A 71 13.45 4.99 15.35
N MET A 72 12.12 5.01 15.26
CA MET A 72 11.35 3.94 14.65
C MET A 72 10.68 4.53 13.40
N LEU A 73 11.10 4.07 12.23
CA LEU A 73 10.56 4.52 10.96
C LEU A 73 9.82 3.36 10.29
N VAL A 74 8.63 3.64 9.75
CA VAL A 74 7.86 2.64 9.01
C VAL A 74 8.07 2.87 7.52
N TYR A 75 8.42 1.82 6.80
CA TYR A 75 8.51 1.83 5.36
C TYR A 75 7.15 1.56 4.72
N ASN A 76 6.65 2.54 3.98
CA ASN A 76 5.51 2.40 3.09
C ASN A 76 6.01 2.03 1.69
N VAL A 77 5.71 0.80 1.28
CA VAL A 77 6.12 0.25 -0.02
C VAL A 77 5.41 0.95 -1.19
N GLU A 78 4.15 1.37 -1.03
CA GLU A 78 3.36 2.05 -2.07
C GLU A 78 3.95 3.43 -2.37
N GLU A 79 4.21 4.21 -1.32
CA GLU A 79 4.80 5.55 -1.44
C GLU A 79 6.32 5.52 -1.61
N ARG A 80 6.94 4.34 -1.53
CA ARG A 80 8.40 4.14 -1.50
C ARG A 80 9.07 5.10 -0.51
N ALA A 81 8.48 5.19 0.69
CA ALA A 81 8.85 6.18 1.68
C ALA A 81 9.08 5.56 3.07
N LEU A 82 10.12 5.99 3.77
CA LEU A 82 10.25 5.76 5.22
C LEU A 82 9.69 6.97 5.96
N GLY A 83 8.88 6.75 6.99
CA GLY A 83 8.37 7.84 7.81
C GLY A 83 8.23 7.50 9.28
N GLY A 84 8.41 8.49 10.15
CA GLY A 84 8.23 8.35 11.60
C GLY A 84 8.41 9.67 12.32
N VAL A 85 7.98 9.72 13.59
CA VAL A 85 8.12 10.91 14.43
C VAL A 85 9.40 10.81 15.24
N VAL A 86 10.21 11.87 15.21
CA VAL A 86 11.43 11.95 16.02
C VAL A 86 11.13 12.68 17.32
N LYS A 87 11.43 12.04 18.46
CA LYS A 87 11.17 12.63 19.77
C LYS A 87 12.36 13.48 20.23
N LEU A 88 12.26 14.78 19.98
CA LEU A 88 13.15 15.79 20.57
C LEU A 88 12.69 16.16 21.99
N GLU A 89 13.60 16.74 22.78
CA GLU A 89 13.25 17.38 24.05
C GLU A 89 12.37 18.63 23.80
N ASP A 90 11.55 19.02 24.78
CA ASP A 90 10.51 20.03 24.58
C ASP A 90 11.05 21.44 24.32
N SER A 91 12.26 21.76 24.77
CA SER A 91 12.95 23.04 24.52
C SER A 91 13.84 23.04 23.26
N CYS A 92 13.91 21.92 22.55
CA CYS A 92 14.81 21.75 21.41
C CYS A 92 14.04 21.52 20.11
N ASP A 93 14.46 22.27 19.10
CA ASP A 93 14.01 22.11 17.73
C ASP A 93 15.16 21.68 16.82
N SER A 94 14.83 21.18 15.63
CA SER A 94 15.82 20.89 14.60
C SER A 94 15.39 21.57 13.30
N PRO A 95 16.25 22.37 12.65
CA PRO A 95 15.93 22.95 11.35
C PRO A 95 15.82 21.88 10.25
N ALA A 96 16.29 20.66 10.53
CA ALA A 96 16.17 19.53 9.62
C ALA A 96 14.86 18.73 9.79
N LEU A 97 13.95 19.17 10.67
CA LEU A 97 12.63 18.59 10.84
C LEU A 97 11.53 19.65 10.69
N PRO A 98 10.37 19.29 10.13
CA PRO A 98 9.19 20.13 10.21
C PRO A 98 8.71 20.28 11.66
N LYS A 99 7.86 21.28 11.93
CA LYS A 99 7.35 21.59 13.29
C LYS A 99 6.63 20.41 13.98
N ASN A 100 6.02 19.51 13.20
CA ASN A 100 5.37 18.31 13.71
C ASN A 100 6.36 17.16 14.01
N ARG A 101 7.68 17.40 13.87
CA ARG A 101 8.78 16.47 14.13
C ARG A 101 8.71 15.17 13.32
N MET A 102 7.96 15.18 12.21
CA MET A 102 7.82 14.04 11.31
C MET A 102 9.01 14.01 10.35
N LEU A 103 9.76 12.90 10.35
CA LEU A 103 10.72 12.59 9.31
C LEU A 103 10.00 11.79 8.21
N VAL A 104 10.16 12.20 6.96
CA VAL A 104 9.75 11.43 5.78
C VAL A 104 10.89 11.41 4.78
N LEU A 105 11.29 10.22 4.35
CA LEU A 105 12.33 9.96 3.36
C LEU A 105 11.66 9.28 2.15
N ARG A 106 11.53 9.98 1.02
CA ARG A 106 10.91 9.44 -0.20
C ARG A 106 11.98 9.09 -1.22
N ALA A 107 11.90 7.91 -1.84
CA ALA A 107 12.84 7.57 -2.91
C ALA A 107 12.67 8.54 -4.09
N THR A 108 13.74 9.20 -4.54
CA THR A 108 13.70 9.97 -5.80
C THR A 108 13.81 9.00 -6.97
N GLU A 109 12.88 9.06 -7.93
CA GLU A 109 13.06 8.30 -9.17
C GLU A 109 14.33 8.78 -9.87
N GLN A 110 15.29 7.88 -10.07
CA GLN A 110 16.56 8.20 -10.75
C GLN A 110 16.25 8.60 -12.20
N GLY A 111 16.42 9.87 -12.55
CA GLY A 111 16.21 10.34 -13.93
C GLY A 111 16.22 11.84 -14.20
N ALA A 112 16.43 12.73 -13.22
CA ALA A 112 16.62 14.16 -13.49
C ALA A 112 18.00 14.61 -13.02
N ALA A 113 19.02 14.26 -13.82
CA ALA A 113 20.27 15.00 -13.77
C ALA A 113 19.96 16.44 -14.21
N LEU A 114 19.98 17.37 -13.25
CA LEU A 114 20.02 18.80 -13.50
C LEU A 114 21.39 19.14 -14.08
N THR A 115 21.45 19.57 -15.34
CA THR A 115 22.49 20.47 -15.85
C THR A 115 21.96 21.30 -17.03
N PRO A 116 22.49 22.52 -17.24
CA PRO A 116 21.77 23.64 -17.84
C PRO A 116 21.95 23.77 -19.35
N THR A 117 21.04 24.58 -19.92
CA THR A 117 20.93 25.11 -21.28
C THR A 117 22.26 25.53 -21.91
N LEU A 118 22.64 24.94 -23.06
CA LEU A 118 23.33 25.60 -24.17
C LEU A 118 22.92 24.95 -25.51
N THR A 119 22.78 25.81 -26.52
CA THR A 119 22.21 25.70 -27.89
C THR A 119 22.86 24.67 -28.85
N PRO A 120 22.23 24.39 -30.02
CA PRO A 120 22.39 23.15 -30.80
C PRO A 120 23.35 23.25 -31.99
N ALA A 121 23.92 22.12 -32.43
CA ALA A 121 24.45 21.95 -33.78
C ALA A 121 24.41 20.47 -34.24
N SER A 122 23.55 20.22 -35.23
CA SER A 122 23.70 19.29 -36.39
C SER A 122 24.55 18.01 -36.27
N ALA A 123 23.95 16.84 -36.54
CA ALA A 123 24.00 16.17 -37.86
C ALA A 123 23.61 14.68 -37.80
N GLN A 124 22.58 14.34 -38.60
CA GLN A 124 22.38 13.13 -39.42
C GLN A 124 22.33 11.71 -38.80
N ALA A 125 21.30 10.99 -39.29
CA ALA A 125 20.80 9.66 -38.95
C ALA A 125 21.51 8.54 -39.76
N PRO A 126 20.94 7.32 -39.90
CA PRO A 126 20.31 6.40 -38.93
C PRO A 126 20.99 5.00 -38.98
N GLU A 127 21.11 4.27 -37.88
CA GLU A 127 21.40 2.82 -38.00
C GLU A 127 20.64 1.98 -36.98
N GLN A 128 19.90 1.02 -37.53
CA GLN A 128 19.00 0.11 -36.87
C GLN A 128 19.75 -0.73 -35.83
N ARG A 129 19.35 -0.61 -34.55
CA ARG A 129 19.48 -1.71 -33.60
C ARG A 129 18.11 -2.00 -32.99
N GLN A 130 17.81 -3.29 -33.05
CA GLN A 130 16.62 -3.95 -32.55
C GLN A 130 16.23 -3.43 -31.16
N ALA A 131 14.97 -3.04 -31.02
CA ALA A 131 14.36 -2.70 -29.74
C ALA A 131 14.31 -3.96 -28.85
N GLN A 132 15.37 -4.16 -28.07
CA GLN A 132 15.24 -4.87 -26.81
C GLN A 132 14.46 -3.94 -25.88
N ALA A 133 13.26 -4.36 -25.51
CA ALA A 133 12.49 -3.69 -24.46
C ALA A 133 13.40 -3.55 -23.22
N PRO A 134 13.46 -2.36 -22.58
CA PRO A 134 14.27 -2.20 -21.40
C PRO A 134 13.73 -3.14 -20.33
N VAL A 135 14.57 -4.10 -19.90
CA VAL A 135 14.39 -4.73 -18.60
C VAL A 135 14.31 -3.57 -17.60
N PRO A 136 13.25 -3.46 -16.78
CA PRO A 136 13.17 -2.39 -15.80
C PRO A 136 14.44 -2.45 -14.94
N PRO A 137 15.15 -1.32 -14.76
CA PRO A 137 16.34 -1.31 -13.93
C PRO A 137 15.97 -1.82 -12.53
N PRO A 138 16.85 -2.60 -11.88
CA PRO A 138 16.57 -3.15 -10.55
C PRO A 138 16.18 -2.00 -9.60
N PRO A 139 15.24 -2.23 -8.66
CA PRO A 139 14.77 -1.19 -7.75
C PRO A 139 15.93 -0.66 -6.91
N SER A 140 16.43 0.51 -7.31
CA SER A 140 17.61 1.15 -6.75
C SER A 140 17.33 1.82 -5.41
N GLY A 141 17.35 1.04 -4.33
CA GLY A 141 17.54 1.57 -2.98
C GLY A 141 17.29 0.54 -1.90
N GLY A 142 17.92 0.66 -0.74
CA GLY A 142 17.95 -0.42 0.25
C GLY A 142 16.58 -0.92 0.70
N ALA A 143 15.65 -0.01 0.96
CA ALA A 143 14.26 -0.38 1.25
C ALA A 143 13.53 -0.97 0.03
N ALA A 144 13.87 -0.52 -1.17
CA ALA A 144 13.34 -1.07 -2.42
C ALA A 144 13.97 -2.43 -2.79
N GLN A 145 15.21 -2.70 -2.36
CA GLN A 145 15.91 -3.97 -2.46
C GLN A 145 15.41 -4.97 -1.43
N ILE A 146 15.14 -4.56 -0.20
CA ILE A 146 14.47 -5.41 0.81
C ILE A 146 13.05 -5.73 0.32
N ALA A 147 12.32 -4.74 -0.19
CA ALA A 147 11.02 -4.99 -0.82
C ALA A 147 11.13 -5.89 -2.06
N ALA A 148 12.20 -5.78 -2.85
CA ALA A 148 12.44 -6.63 -4.01
C ALA A 148 12.94 -8.03 -3.64
N GLN A 149 13.71 -8.19 -2.56
CA GLN A 149 14.12 -9.49 -2.03
C GLN A 149 12.89 -10.26 -1.53
N ARG A 150 11.93 -9.59 -0.89
CA ARG A 150 10.62 -10.22 -0.58
C ARG A 150 9.79 -10.59 -1.82
N ARG A 151 10.04 -9.97 -2.99
CA ARG A 151 9.43 -10.42 -4.26
C ARG A 151 10.07 -11.69 -4.80
N LEU A 152 11.30 -12.02 -4.39
CA LEU A 152 12.06 -13.18 -4.88
C LEU A 152 11.86 -14.44 -4.03
N GLU A 153 11.45 -14.30 -2.76
CA GLU A 153 11.06 -15.45 -1.96
C GLU A 153 9.74 -16.06 -2.46
N PRO A 154 9.63 -17.39 -2.56
CA PRO A 154 8.38 -18.05 -2.90
C PRO A 154 7.30 -17.72 -1.86
N LEU A 155 6.47 -16.73 -2.17
CA LEU A 155 5.31 -16.38 -1.36
C LEU A 155 4.20 -17.41 -1.59
N ASP A 156 3.67 -18.00 -0.51
CA ASP A 156 2.39 -18.68 -0.59
C ASP A 156 1.27 -17.65 -0.70
N ALA A 157 0.93 -17.28 -1.94
CA ALA A 157 -0.10 -16.30 -2.23
C ALA A 157 -1.44 -16.63 -1.58
N ALA A 158 -1.80 -17.91 -1.46
CA ALA A 158 -3.06 -18.32 -0.86
C ALA A 158 -3.05 -18.11 0.67
N ALA A 159 -1.95 -18.46 1.34
CA ALA A 159 -1.78 -18.20 2.77
C ALA A 159 -1.74 -16.69 3.06
N THR A 160 -1.01 -15.91 2.26
CA THR A 160 -0.91 -14.45 2.41
C THR A 160 -2.26 -13.77 2.18
N LEU A 161 -3.05 -14.21 1.19
CA LEU A 161 -4.42 -13.74 0.99
C LEU A 161 -5.31 -13.98 2.22
N LYS A 162 -5.26 -15.18 2.80
CA LYS A 162 -6.03 -15.52 4.01
C LYS A 162 -5.60 -14.67 5.20
N LEU A 163 -4.31 -14.40 5.35
CA LEU A 163 -3.79 -13.52 6.39
C LEU A 163 -4.27 -12.07 6.19
N GLY A 164 -4.25 -11.55 4.97
CA GLY A 164 -4.81 -10.23 4.66
C GLY A 164 -6.31 -10.15 4.99
N GLN A 165 -7.08 -11.20 4.68
CA GLN A 165 -8.50 -11.28 5.00
C GLN A 165 -8.76 -11.32 6.52
N SER A 166 -7.96 -12.06 7.29
CA SER A 166 -8.10 -12.08 8.76
C SER A 166 -7.74 -10.72 9.39
N MET A 167 -6.80 -9.98 8.80
CA MET A 167 -6.49 -8.61 9.19
C MET A 167 -7.65 -7.64 8.88
N LEU A 168 -8.33 -7.79 7.74
CA LEU A 168 -9.55 -7.02 7.45
C LEU A 168 -10.65 -7.31 8.47
N ALA A 169 -10.83 -8.59 8.84
CA ALA A 169 -11.83 -8.99 9.84
C ALA A 169 -11.53 -8.40 11.23
N SER A 170 -10.26 -8.21 11.59
CA SER A 170 -9.82 -7.54 12.82
C SER A 170 -9.71 -6.01 12.70
N GLN A 171 -10.25 -5.42 11.62
CA GLN A 171 -10.18 -3.98 11.31
C GLN A 171 -8.75 -3.42 11.15
N ASN A 172 -7.75 -4.27 11.03
CA ASN A 172 -6.38 -3.87 10.73
C ASN A 172 -6.22 -3.64 9.21
N ALA A 173 -6.79 -2.55 8.71
CA ALA A 173 -6.76 -2.21 7.29
C ALA A 173 -5.34 -1.95 6.75
N ILE A 174 -4.43 -1.44 7.60
CA ILE A 174 -3.04 -1.16 7.22
C ILE A 174 -2.25 -2.48 7.09
N GLY A 175 -2.39 -3.38 8.07
CA GLY A 175 -1.77 -4.70 7.98
C GLY A 175 -2.33 -5.49 6.79
N ALA A 176 -3.64 -5.44 6.57
CA ALA A 176 -4.29 -6.10 5.46
C ALA A 176 -3.75 -5.63 4.10
N SER A 177 -3.66 -4.31 3.87
CA SER A 177 -3.13 -3.77 2.60
C SER A 177 -1.69 -4.24 2.36
N GLN A 178 -0.86 -4.35 3.40
CA GLN A 178 0.49 -4.88 3.26
C GLN A 178 0.50 -6.33 2.77
N GLN A 179 -0.36 -7.20 3.30
CA GLN A 179 -0.43 -8.59 2.87
C GLN A 179 -0.90 -8.71 1.42
N PHE A 180 -1.93 -7.96 1.03
CA PHE A 180 -2.40 -7.96 -0.35
C PHE A 180 -1.36 -7.38 -1.31
N GLN A 181 -0.63 -6.36 -0.89
CA GLN A 181 0.46 -5.77 -1.67
C GLN A 181 1.62 -6.76 -1.87
N LEU A 182 1.92 -7.63 -0.89
CA LEU A 182 2.90 -8.70 -1.05
C LEU A 182 2.47 -9.66 -2.17
N VAL A 183 1.18 -10.07 -2.18
CA VAL A 183 0.63 -10.90 -3.27
C VAL A 183 0.77 -10.19 -4.62
N LEU A 184 0.33 -8.93 -4.71
CA LEU A 184 0.39 -8.16 -5.97
C LEU A 184 1.82 -7.81 -6.42
N SER A 185 2.80 -7.90 -5.53
CA SER A 185 4.21 -7.66 -5.87
C SER A 185 4.86 -8.83 -6.61
N GLN A 186 4.24 -10.01 -6.59
CA GLN A 186 4.67 -11.19 -7.33
C GLN A 186 4.21 -11.05 -8.78
N GLU A 187 5.13 -11.14 -9.75
CA GLU A 187 4.81 -10.94 -11.18
C GLU A 187 3.68 -11.85 -11.70
N LYS A 188 3.61 -13.08 -11.18
CA LYS A 188 2.55 -14.04 -11.53
C LYS A 188 1.18 -13.65 -10.95
N GLU A 189 1.16 -12.90 -9.85
CA GLU A 189 -0.04 -12.55 -9.08
C GLU A 189 -0.38 -11.05 -9.17
N LYS A 190 0.31 -10.28 -10.01
CA LYS A 190 0.12 -8.82 -10.14
C LYS A 190 -1.31 -8.37 -10.47
N ASN A 191 -2.11 -9.28 -11.03
CA ASN A 191 -3.52 -9.08 -11.36
C ASN A 191 -4.44 -10.00 -10.53
N ASN A 192 -4.00 -10.48 -9.36
CA ASN A 192 -4.81 -11.32 -8.50
C ASN A 192 -6.03 -10.53 -8.00
N ALA A 193 -7.22 -10.89 -8.51
CA ALA A 193 -8.46 -10.16 -8.25
C ALA A 193 -8.87 -10.16 -6.77
N TRP A 194 -8.52 -11.20 -6.01
CA TRP A 194 -8.80 -11.27 -4.58
C TRP A 194 -7.91 -10.32 -3.78
N ALA A 195 -6.63 -10.22 -4.14
CA ALA A 195 -5.72 -9.25 -3.55
C ALA A 195 -6.13 -7.81 -3.89
N LEU A 196 -6.48 -7.55 -5.16
CA LEU A 196 -7.01 -6.24 -5.58
C LEU A 196 -8.31 -5.88 -4.83
N THR A 197 -9.22 -6.84 -4.66
CA THR A 197 -10.43 -6.62 -3.85
C THR A 197 -10.05 -6.29 -2.41
N GLY A 198 -9.13 -7.05 -1.81
CA GLY A 198 -8.61 -6.79 -0.47
C GLY A 198 -8.00 -5.40 -0.31
N MET A 199 -7.24 -4.92 -1.30
CA MET A 199 -6.72 -3.54 -1.35
C MET A 199 -7.87 -2.53 -1.35
N GLY A 200 -8.87 -2.74 -2.22
CA GLY A 200 -10.07 -1.90 -2.27
C GLY A 200 -10.81 -1.80 -0.94
N VAL A 201 -11.00 -2.93 -0.26
CA VAL A 201 -11.63 -2.97 1.07
C VAL A 201 -10.77 -2.28 2.13
N SER A 202 -9.45 -2.43 2.06
CA SER A 202 -8.51 -1.78 2.98
C SER A 202 -8.59 -0.25 2.86
N HIS A 203 -8.64 0.29 1.64
CA HIS A 203 -8.84 1.73 1.41
C HIS A 203 -10.25 2.20 1.83
N TYR A 204 -11.29 1.40 1.58
CA TYR A 204 -12.65 1.70 2.03
C TYR A 204 -12.70 1.88 3.56
N LEU A 205 -12.09 0.96 4.31
CA LEU A 205 -12.01 1.04 5.78
C LEU A 205 -11.25 2.28 6.27
N ARG A 206 -10.27 2.73 5.50
CA ARG A 206 -9.49 3.96 5.76
C ARG A 206 -10.21 5.24 5.29
N LYS A 207 -11.46 5.14 4.81
CA LYS A 207 -12.25 6.25 4.24
C LYS A 207 -11.58 6.91 3.03
N GLN A 208 -10.85 6.13 2.24
CA GLN A 208 -10.18 6.55 1.01
C GLN A 208 -11.00 6.02 -0.18
N GLN A 209 -12.15 6.66 -0.46
CA GLN A 209 -13.11 6.16 -1.45
C GLN A 209 -12.56 6.14 -2.89
N PRO A 210 -11.84 7.17 -3.37
CA PRO A 210 -11.30 7.15 -4.74
C PRO A 210 -10.32 5.99 -4.99
N GLU A 211 -9.41 5.75 -4.05
CA GLU A 211 -8.43 4.67 -4.11
C GLU A 211 -9.13 3.30 -4.01
N ALA A 212 -10.12 3.18 -3.12
CA ALA A 212 -10.91 1.96 -2.99
C ALA A 212 -11.57 1.56 -4.32
N LEU A 213 -12.21 2.52 -4.99
CA LEU A 213 -12.85 2.28 -6.29
C LEU A 213 -11.85 1.87 -7.37
N LYS A 214 -10.69 2.51 -7.44
CA LYS A 214 -9.64 2.16 -8.41
C LYS A 214 -9.26 0.68 -8.33
N TYR A 215 -8.99 0.17 -7.12
CA TYR A 215 -8.62 -1.23 -6.93
C TYR A 215 -9.79 -2.19 -7.21
N LEU A 216 -11.01 -1.84 -6.80
CA LEU A 216 -12.20 -2.67 -7.05
C LEU A 216 -12.57 -2.73 -8.54
N GLU A 217 -12.38 -1.64 -9.28
CA GLU A 217 -12.56 -1.61 -10.73
C GLU A 217 -11.55 -2.51 -11.44
N GLN A 218 -10.29 -2.48 -10.99
CA GLN A 218 -9.26 -3.38 -11.50
C GLN A 218 -9.57 -4.84 -11.14
N ALA A 219 -9.97 -5.13 -9.90
CA ALA A 219 -10.36 -6.47 -9.47
C ALA A 219 -11.50 -7.04 -10.34
N ARG A 220 -12.50 -6.19 -10.62
CA ARG A 220 -13.64 -6.53 -11.47
C ARG A 220 -13.23 -6.81 -12.92
N SER A 221 -12.29 -6.05 -13.47
CA SER A 221 -11.88 -6.20 -14.88
C SER A 221 -11.07 -7.47 -15.13
N VAL A 222 -10.22 -7.86 -14.17
CA VAL A 222 -9.33 -9.03 -14.29
C VAL A 222 -9.88 -10.29 -13.65
N GLY A 223 -10.87 -10.17 -12.75
CA GLY A 223 -11.33 -11.27 -11.92
C GLY A 223 -12.28 -12.26 -12.59
N PRO A 224 -12.23 -13.56 -12.21
CA PRO A 224 -13.26 -14.53 -12.55
C PRO A 224 -14.58 -14.18 -11.85
N GLY A 225 -15.70 -14.77 -12.31
CA GLY A 225 -17.05 -14.44 -11.86
C GLY A 225 -17.21 -14.22 -10.35
N PRO A 226 -16.75 -15.15 -9.47
CA PRO A 226 -16.87 -14.97 -8.02
C PRO A 226 -16.11 -13.75 -7.48
N ALA A 227 -14.88 -13.50 -7.94
CA ALA A 227 -14.08 -12.35 -7.53
C ALA A 227 -14.67 -11.03 -8.05
N ARG A 228 -15.23 -11.07 -9.26
CA ARG A 228 -15.93 -9.94 -9.88
C ARG A 228 -17.20 -9.58 -9.12
N ALA A 229 -17.96 -10.58 -8.71
CA ALA A 229 -19.17 -10.43 -7.91
C ALA A 229 -18.85 -9.85 -6.52
N GLU A 230 -17.76 -10.30 -5.89
CA GLU A 230 -17.25 -9.72 -4.64
C GLU A 230 -16.82 -8.26 -4.81
N ALA A 231 -16.09 -7.93 -5.89
CA ALA A 231 -15.68 -6.56 -6.18
C ALA A 231 -16.90 -5.64 -6.35
N TRP A 232 -17.95 -6.08 -7.04
CA TRP A 232 -19.21 -5.34 -7.16
C TRP A 232 -19.88 -5.08 -5.81
N PHE A 233 -19.88 -6.05 -4.90
CA PHE A 233 -20.42 -5.88 -3.56
C PHE A 233 -19.68 -4.76 -2.80
N TRP A 234 -18.34 -4.79 -2.82
CA TRP A 234 -17.55 -3.75 -2.15
C TRP A 234 -17.67 -2.38 -2.84
N MET A 235 -17.84 -2.32 -4.16
CA MET A 235 -18.16 -1.06 -4.84
C MET A 235 -19.48 -0.48 -4.36
N ALA A 236 -20.50 -1.33 -4.13
CA ALA A 236 -21.76 -0.90 -3.55
C ALA A 236 -21.56 -0.30 -2.15
N CYS A 237 -20.73 -0.91 -1.31
CA CYS A 237 -20.39 -0.38 0.02
C CYS A 237 -19.72 1.00 -0.08
N VAL A 238 -18.74 1.16 -0.96
CA VAL A 238 -18.04 2.44 -1.17
C VAL A 238 -19.02 3.51 -1.66
N LYS A 239 -19.87 3.19 -2.64
CA LYS A 239 -20.85 4.12 -3.21
C LYS A 239 -21.95 4.50 -2.21
N ARG A 240 -22.37 3.56 -1.36
CA ARG A 240 -23.27 3.83 -0.23
C ARG A 240 -22.65 4.82 0.74
N ALA A 241 -21.39 4.60 1.14
CA ALA A 241 -20.67 5.50 2.04
C ALA A 241 -20.43 6.89 1.43
N ALA A 242 -20.33 6.98 0.10
CA ALA A 242 -20.29 8.24 -0.65
C ALA A 242 -21.68 8.88 -0.88
N GLN A 243 -22.75 8.31 -0.31
CA GLN A 243 -24.15 8.75 -0.49
C GLN A 243 -24.64 8.72 -1.95
N GLU A 244 -23.99 7.95 -2.82
CA GLU A 244 -24.38 7.74 -4.22
C GLU A 244 -25.39 6.58 -4.33
N THR A 245 -26.56 6.73 -3.70
CA THR A 245 -27.54 5.63 -3.50
C THR A 245 -27.91 4.88 -4.77
N ARG A 246 -28.16 5.57 -5.89
CA ARG A 246 -28.52 4.93 -7.17
C ARG A 246 -27.41 4.03 -7.69
N VAL A 247 -26.16 4.49 -7.58
CA VAL A 247 -24.99 3.74 -8.04
C VAL A 247 -24.72 2.56 -7.12
N ALA A 248 -24.89 2.74 -5.81
CA ALA A 248 -24.78 1.66 -4.82
C ALA A 248 -25.80 0.54 -5.08
N GLN A 249 -27.07 0.88 -5.36
CA GLN A 249 -28.10 -0.10 -5.70
C GLN A 249 -27.75 -0.90 -6.96
N GLU A 250 -27.30 -0.23 -8.02
CA GLU A 250 -26.91 -0.90 -9.26
C GLU A 250 -25.72 -1.84 -9.03
N ALA A 251 -24.69 -1.38 -8.31
CA ALA A 251 -23.53 -2.21 -7.96
C ALA A 251 -23.93 -3.45 -7.14
N LEU A 252 -24.81 -3.30 -6.15
CA LEU A 252 -25.29 -4.43 -5.34
C LEU A 252 -26.13 -5.42 -6.18
N ARG A 253 -26.95 -4.89 -7.09
CA ARG A 253 -27.72 -5.72 -8.04
C ARG A 253 -26.80 -6.50 -8.98
N ARG A 254 -25.72 -5.88 -9.45
CA ARG A 254 -24.69 -6.52 -10.28
C ARG A 254 -23.97 -7.63 -9.52
N ALA A 255 -23.55 -7.38 -8.28
CA ALA A 255 -22.95 -8.40 -7.42
C ALA A 255 -23.83 -9.66 -7.34
N LEU A 256 -25.11 -9.49 -7.03
CA LEU A 256 -26.06 -10.59 -6.94
C LEU A 256 -26.27 -11.29 -8.30
N THR A 257 -26.35 -10.53 -9.39
CA THR A 257 -26.50 -11.11 -10.74
C THR A 257 -25.30 -11.97 -11.11
N GLU A 258 -24.09 -11.56 -10.72
CA GLU A 258 -22.84 -12.28 -10.97
C GLU A 258 -22.57 -13.44 -10.01
N GLY A 259 -23.53 -13.76 -9.13
CA GLY A 259 -23.43 -14.93 -8.26
C GLY A 259 -23.00 -14.63 -6.83
N TRP A 260 -22.82 -13.36 -6.45
CA TRP A 260 -22.42 -13.00 -5.10
C TRP A 260 -23.39 -13.54 -4.05
N SER A 261 -22.82 -14.08 -2.98
CA SER A 261 -23.52 -14.56 -1.80
C SER A 261 -22.70 -14.17 -0.57
N PRO A 262 -23.33 -13.72 0.53
CA PRO A 262 -22.59 -13.35 1.73
C PRO A 262 -21.77 -14.54 2.26
N PRO A 263 -20.44 -14.43 2.38
CA PRO A 263 -19.62 -15.49 2.98
C PRO A 263 -20.01 -15.71 4.44
N GLU A 264 -20.00 -16.97 4.88
CA GLU A 264 -20.33 -17.34 6.25
C GLU A 264 -19.26 -16.86 7.23
N GLY A 265 -19.69 -16.37 8.41
CA GLY A 265 -18.79 -15.94 9.47
C GLY A 265 -17.99 -14.66 9.17
N ASN A 266 -18.26 -13.96 8.07
CA ASN A 266 -17.56 -12.72 7.74
C ASN A 266 -18.23 -11.51 8.41
N ALA A 267 -17.75 -11.17 9.60
CA ALA A 267 -18.27 -10.06 10.41
C ALA A 267 -18.24 -8.71 9.67
N LEU A 268 -17.27 -8.49 8.78
CA LEU A 268 -17.15 -7.26 8.01
C LEU A 268 -18.27 -7.14 6.98
N VAL A 269 -18.53 -8.21 6.22
CA VAL A 269 -19.67 -8.26 5.27
C VAL A 269 -20.99 -8.13 6.02
N GLU A 270 -21.15 -8.83 7.14
CA GLU A 270 -22.37 -8.76 7.96
C GLU A 270 -22.64 -7.34 8.46
N ARG A 271 -21.60 -6.63 8.91
CA ARG A 271 -21.68 -5.22 9.28
C ARG A 271 -22.19 -4.36 8.13
N GLU A 272 -21.64 -4.50 6.92
CA GLU A 272 -22.07 -3.69 5.78
C GLU A 272 -23.51 -4.03 5.35
N LEU A 273 -23.91 -5.30 5.37
CA LEU A 273 -25.29 -5.71 5.12
C LEU A 273 -26.27 -5.11 6.13
N GLN A 274 -25.87 -4.96 7.40
CA GLN A 274 -26.68 -4.25 8.39
C GLN A 274 -26.78 -2.75 8.07
N GLN A 275 -25.73 -2.12 7.55
CA GLN A 275 -25.79 -0.72 7.13
C GLN A 275 -26.77 -0.52 5.96
N PHE A 276 -26.72 -1.40 4.95
CA PHE A 276 -27.73 -1.41 3.87
C PHE A 276 -29.16 -1.59 4.42
N ALA A 277 -29.34 -2.44 5.43
CA ALA A 277 -30.66 -2.66 6.03
C ALA A 277 -31.19 -1.42 6.79
N LYS A 278 -30.31 -0.64 7.43
CA LYS A 278 -30.68 0.60 8.14
C LYS A 278 -31.18 1.70 7.19
N GLU A 279 -30.74 1.67 5.94
CA GLU A 279 -31.19 2.60 4.89
C GLU A 279 -32.59 2.21 4.32
N GLY A 280 -33.24 1.20 4.90
CA GLY A 280 -34.66 0.90 4.73
C GLY A 280 -35.01 0.27 3.40
N ALA A 281 -36.15 0.68 2.84
CA ALA A 281 -36.76 0.10 1.63
C ALA A 281 -35.84 0.15 0.38
N VAL A 282 -34.83 1.03 0.40
CA VAL A 282 -33.89 1.26 -0.70
C VAL A 282 -33.14 -0.01 -1.12
N TYR A 283 -32.78 -0.89 -0.19
CA TYR A 283 -32.00 -2.11 -0.49
C TYR A 283 -32.74 -3.41 -0.15
N GLU A 284 -34.00 -3.33 0.26
CA GLU A 284 -34.74 -4.46 0.81
C GLU A 284 -34.83 -5.64 -0.17
N ALA A 285 -35.09 -5.36 -1.45
CA ALA A 285 -35.17 -6.37 -2.50
C ALA A 285 -33.83 -7.12 -2.69
N GLN A 286 -32.72 -6.38 -2.75
CA GLN A 286 -31.38 -6.93 -2.90
C GLN A 286 -31.00 -7.76 -1.67
N LEU A 287 -31.31 -7.29 -0.46
CA LEU A 287 -31.03 -8.02 0.79
C LEU A 287 -31.84 -9.32 0.90
N LYS A 288 -33.10 -9.33 0.46
CA LYS A 288 -33.91 -10.57 0.39
C LYS A 288 -33.28 -11.60 -0.55
N LEU A 289 -32.82 -11.17 -1.73
CA LEU A 289 -32.12 -12.04 -2.69
C LEU A 289 -30.80 -12.59 -2.12
N ALA A 290 -29.99 -11.74 -1.48
CA ALA A 290 -28.73 -12.15 -0.85
C ALA A 290 -28.95 -13.22 0.23
N ARG A 291 -29.95 -13.03 1.10
CA ARG A 291 -30.32 -13.98 2.16
C ARG A 291 -30.85 -15.30 1.61
N GLY A 292 -31.67 -15.24 0.55
CA GLY A 292 -32.18 -16.43 -0.13
C GLY A 292 -31.05 -17.31 -0.66
N ARG A 293 -30.02 -16.71 -1.26
CA ARG A 293 -28.85 -17.42 -1.77
C ARG A 293 -27.98 -18.03 -0.68
N LYS A 294 -27.77 -17.30 0.44
CA LYS A 294 -27.06 -17.85 1.62
C LYS A 294 -27.71 -19.15 2.12
N ARG A 295 -29.05 -19.20 2.16
CA ARG A 295 -29.80 -20.40 2.59
C ARG A 295 -29.67 -21.60 1.64
N VAL A 296 -29.50 -21.36 0.34
CA VAL A 296 -29.35 -22.42 -0.65
C VAL A 296 -27.96 -23.06 -0.57
N GLN A 297 -26.91 -22.28 -0.28
CA GLN A 297 -25.55 -22.83 -0.11
C GLN A 297 -25.36 -23.61 1.20
N GLY A 298 -26.02 -23.21 2.29
CA GLY A 298 -25.96 -23.92 3.58
C GLY A 298 -26.82 -25.19 3.65
N ARG A 299 -27.48 -25.59 2.54
CA ARG A 299 -28.29 -26.81 2.47
C ARG A 299 -27.54 -27.82 1.60
N ASP A 300 -26.81 -28.73 2.23
CA ASP A 300 -26.29 -29.92 1.55
C ASP A 300 -27.45 -30.63 0.81
N PRO A 301 -27.23 -31.22 -0.37
CA PRO A 301 -28.24 -32.01 -1.06
C PRO A 301 -28.48 -33.31 -0.27
N GLN A 302 -29.27 -33.23 0.80
CA GLN A 302 -29.88 -34.41 1.41
C GLN A 302 -30.96 -34.93 0.46
N GLY A 303 -30.66 -36.07 -0.17
CA GLY A 303 -31.68 -37.00 -0.63
C GLY A 303 -31.97 -36.97 -2.13
N ALA A 304 -31.06 -37.56 -2.93
CA ALA A 304 -31.52 -38.50 -3.94
C ALA A 304 -31.62 -39.87 -3.25
N GLY A 305 -32.74 -40.09 -2.55
CA GLY A 305 -33.10 -41.42 -2.08
C GLY A 305 -33.37 -42.27 -3.32
N SER A 306 -32.41 -43.13 -3.67
CA SER A 306 -32.56 -44.15 -4.69
C SER A 306 -33.73 -45.05 -4.30
N ALA A 307 -34.87 -44.83 -4.94
CA ALA A 307 -35.89 -45.87 -5.06
C ALA A 307 -35.28 -46.98 -5.92
N SER A 308 -35.17 -48.18 -5.34
CA SER A 308 -34.97 -49.42 -6.08
C SER A 308 -35.84 -50.51 -5.43
N PRO A 309 -36.37 -51.43 -6.24
CA PRO A 309 -37.65 -52.12 -6.04
C PRO A 309 -37.62 -53.29 -5.06
#